data_AF-A0A948BT22-F1
#
_entry.id   AF-A0A948BT22-F1
#
_cell.length_a   1.000
_cell.length_b   1.000
_cell.length_c   1.000
_cell.angle_alpha   90.00
_cell.angle_beta   90.00
_cell.angle_gamma   90.00
#
_symmetry.space_group_name_H-M   'P 1'
#
loop_
_entity.id
_entity.type
_entity.pdbx_description
1 polymer ?
#
loop_
_entity_poly.entity_id
_entity_poly.type
_entity_poly.pdbx_seq_one_letter_code
_entity_poly.pdbx_strand_id
1 'polypeptide(L)'
;MITALCSLVITSLAWAGSGDALFKQKCGSCHVRGGEAAPVNPGDKAGRVWKKYFLRGRHPVELSVTDADMDEILSYLEEHAADSDKPAMAVIPK
;
A
#
# COMPACT_ATOMS: atom_id res chain seq x y z
N MET A 1 45.14 23.65 -3.46
CA MET A 1 44.58 22.44 -2.85
C MET A 1 43.09 22.69 -2.65
N ILE A 2 42.22 22.10 -3.47
CA ILE A 2 40.76 22.27 -3.39
C ILE A 2 40.19 20.92 -2.97
N THR A 3 39.76 20.81 -1.72
CA THR A 3 39.12 19.60 -1.18
C THR A 3 37.66 19.58 -1.61
N ALA A 4 37.33 18.66 -2.52
CA ALA A 4 35.97 18.37 -2.94
C ALA A 4 35.21 17.68 -1.79
N LEU A 5 34.23 18.38 -1.20
CA LEU A 5 33.26 17.81 -0.27
C LEU A 5 32.13 17.17 -1.08
N CYS A 6 32.34 15.92 -1.46
CA CYS A 6 31.31 15.07 -2.06
C CYS A 6 30.34 14.67 -0.95
N SER A 7 29.24 15.42 -0.80
CA SER A 7 28.16 15.09 0.13
C SER A 7 27.40 13.90 -0.43
N LEU A 8 27.74 12.70 0.04
CA LEU A 8 26.96 11.49 -0.19
C LEU A 8 25.62 11.65 0.54
N VAL A 9 24.60 12.05 -0.20
CA VAL A 9 23.21 11.91 0.23
C VAL A 9 22.96 10.41 0.30
N ILE A 10 22.97 9.87 1.51
CA ILE A 10 22.52 8.51 1.78
C ILE A 10 21.01 8.54 1.62
N THR A 11 20.53 8.40 0.38
CA THR A 11 19.15 8.01 0.14
C THR A 11 19.00 6.62 0.73
N SER A 12 18.32 6.51 1.87
CA SER A 12 17.85 5.24 2.39
C SER A 12 17.06 4.57 1.28
N LEU A 13 17.68 3.63 0.55
CA LEU A 13 16.93 2.68 -0.24
C LEU A 13 16.24 1.78 0.77
N ALA A 14 15.07 2.21 1.22
CA ALA A 14 14.13 1.33 1.89
C ALA A 14 13.83 0.21 0.89
N TRP A 15 14.45 -0.96 1.11
CA TRP A 15 14.10 -2.18 0.40
C TRP A 15 12.82 -2.72 1.01
N ALA A 16 11.75 -1.92 0.93
CA ALA A 16 10.39 -2.36 1.14
C ALA A 16 9.98 -3.17 -0.08
N GLY A 17 9.33 -4.32 0.13
CA GLY A 17 8.63 -4.99 -0.98
C GLY A 17 7.69 -3.96 -1.62
N SER A 18 7.60 -3.92 -2.95
CA SER A 18 6.75 -2.95 -3.63
C SER A 18 5.34 -3.01 -3.02
N GLY A 19 4.76 -1.85 -2.68
CA GLY A 19 3.46 -1.80 -1.99
C GLY A 19 2.35 -2.58 -2.72
N ASP A 20 2.49 -2.80 -4.04
CA ASP A 20 1.63 -3.69 -4.82
C ASP A 20 1.74 -5.17 -4.40
N ALA A 21 2.96 -5.65 -4.17
CA ALA A 21 3.25 -7.02 -3.76
C ALA A 21 2.76 -7.25 -2.32
N LEU A 22 2.99 -6.29 -1.43
CA LEU A 22 2.46 -6.33 -0.07
C LEU A 22 0.93 -6.30 -0.06
N PHE A 23 0.30 -5.44 -0.86
CA PHE A 23 -1.16 -5.40 -0.97
C PHE A 23 -1.73 -6.74 -1.45
N LYS A 24 -1.15 -7.32 -2.51
CA LYS A 24 -1.57 -8.64 -3.03
C LYS A 24 -1.36 -9.75 -2.01
N GLN A 25 -0.22 -9.76 -1.32
CA GLN A 25 0.13 -10.80 -0.36
C GLN A 25 -0.72 -10.72 0.91
N LYS A 26 -0.82 -9.52 1.51
CA LYS A 26 -1.45 -9.31 2.81
C LYS A 26 -2.97 -9.16 2.67
N CYS A 27 -3.45 -8.23 1.84
CA CYS A 27 -4.88 -8.00 1.68
C CYS A 27 -5.54 -9.09 0.83
N GLY A 28 -4.83 -9.63 -0.16
CA GLY A 28 -5.30 -10.75 -0.96
C GLY A 28 -5.45 -12.06 -0.19
N SER A 29 -4.89 -12.19 1.01
CA SER A 29 -5.09 -13.39 1.84
C SER A 29 -6.57 -13.67 2.15
N CYS A 30 -7.38 -12.61 2.36
CA CYS A 30 -8.82 -12.73 2.61
C CYS A 30 -9.68 -12.17 1.48
N HIS A 31 -9.19 -11.16 0.76
CA HIS A 31 -9.94 -10.49 -0.31
C HIS A 31 -9.68 -11.11 -1.71
N VAL A 32 -9.12 -12.31 -1.78
CA VAL A 32 -9.10 -13.11 -3.01
C VAL A 32 -10.52 -13.52 -3.39
N ARG A 33 -10.74 -13.79 -4.69
CA ARG A 33 -12.04 -14.27 -5.15
C ARG A 33 -12.44 -15.57 -4.45
N GLY A 34 -13.62 -15.57 -3.83
CA GLY A 34 -14.12 -16.72 -3.08
C GLY A 34 -13.45 -16.92 -1.71
N GLY A 35 -12.58 -15.99 -1.29
CA GLY A 35 -12.03 -15.93 0.06
C GLY A 35 -13.05 -15.44 1.09
N GLU A 36 -12.55 -15.13 2.28
CA GLU A 36 -13.36 -14.75 3.44
C GLU A 36 -14.00 -13.36 3.32
N ALA A 37 -13.51 -12.53 2.41
CA ALA A 37 -14.01 -11.19 2.17
C ALA A 37 -14.20 -10.88 0.68
N ALA A 38 -15.09 -9.94 0.38
CA ALA A 38 -15.31 -9.48 -0.99
C ALA A 38 -14.02 -8.86 -1.57
N PRO A 39 -13.72 -9.06 -2.86
CA PRO A 39 -12.53 -8.48 -3.47
C PRO A 39 -12.44 -6.96 -3.32
N VAL A 40 -11.21 -6.47 -3.14
CA VAL A 40 -10.89 -5.05 -2.96
C VAL A 40 -9.78 -4.62 -3.91
N ASN A 41 -9.88 -3.41 -4.43
CA ASN A 41 -8.91 -2.78 -5.30
C ASN A 41 -8.56 -1.37 -4.81
N PRO A 42 -7.34 -0.88 -5.08
CA PRO A 42 -6.97 0.51 -4.80
C PRO A 42 -7.96 1.52 -5.39
N GLY A 43 -8.42 1.29 -6.62
CA GLY A 43 -9.39 2.13 -7.32
C GLY A 43 -10.82 2.09 -6.77
N ASP A 44 -11.13 1.31 -5.73
CA ASP A 44 -12.48 1.25 -5.16
C ASP A 44 -12.83 2.49 -4.31
N LYS A 45 -11.83 3.27 -3.87
CA LYS A 45 -12.02 4.45 -3.02
C LYS A 45 -11.01 5.54 -3.36
N ALA A 46 -11.36 6.78 -3.02
CA ALA A 46 -10.43 7.89 -3.04
C ALA A 46 -9.31 7.72 -1.99
N GLY A 47 -8.11 8.24 -2.25
CA GLY A 47 -6.94 8.02 -1.40
C GLY A 47 -7.16 8.49 0.04
N ARG A 48 -7.80 9.66 0.20
CA ARG A 48 -8.18 10.19 1.53
C ARG A 48 -9.17 9.30 2.28
N VAL A 49 -9.99 8.53 1.57
CA VAL A 49 -10.92 7.57 2.19
C VAL A 49 -10.15 6.35 2.69
N TRP A 50 -9.20 5.83 1.91
CA TRP A 50 -8.31 4.75 2.35
C TRP A 50 -7.54 5.13 3.62
N LYS A 51 -6.87 6.28 3.61
CA LYS A 51 -6.14 6.79 4.77
C LYS A 51 -7.00 6.85 6.03
N LYS A 52 -8.20 7.43 5.92
CA LYS A 52 -9.13 7.56 7.06
C LYS A 52 -9.69 6.23 7.53
N TYR A 53 -9.88 5.27 6.62
CA TYR A 53 -10.40 3.95 6.96
C TYR A 53 -9.45 3.22 7.92
N PHE A 54 -8.16 3.16 7.58
CA PHE A 54 -7.14 2.50 8.40
C PHE A 54 -6.78 3.32 9.64
N LEU A 55 -6.67 4.65 9.53
CA LEU A 55 -6.43 5.52 10.70
C LEU A 55 -7.52 5.36 11.80
N ARG A 56 -8.75 5.01 11.40
CA ARG A 56 -9.88 4.82 12.32
C ARG A 56 -10.09 3.36 12.73
N GLY A 57 -9.19 2.46 12.36
CA GLY A 57 -9.32 1.03 12.70
C GLY A 57 -10.62 0.42 12.18
N ARG A 58 -11.06 0.77 10.97
CA ARG A 58 -12.36 0.32 10.42
C ARG A 58 -12.32 -1.07 9.78
N HIS A 59 -11.16 -1.71 9.74
CA HIS A 59 -11.05 -3.10 9.31
C HIS A 59 -11.71 -4.01 10.37
N PRO A 60 -12.67 -4.88 9.98
CA PRO A 60 -13.51 -5.59 10.95
C PRO A 60 -12.79 -6.71 11.70
N VAL A 61 -11.58 -7.07 11.25
CA VAL A 61 -10.73 -8.09 11.87
C VAL A 61 -9.32 -7.55 12.07
N GLU A 62 -8.62 -8.09 13.05
CA GLU A 62 -7.22 -7.80 13.29
C GLU A 62 -6.36 -8.23 12.10
N LEU A 63 -5.43 -7.36 11.71
CA LEU A 63 -4.56 -7.56 10.56
C LEU A 63 -3.19 -8.04 11.04
N SER A 64 -2.70 -9.14 10.48
CA SER A 64 -1.31 -9.58 10.68
C SER A 64 -0.34 -8.82 9.75
N VAL A 65 -0.33 -7.49 9.86
CA VAL A 65 0.46 -6.56 9.05
C VAL A 65 1.27 -5.68 9.99
N THR A 66 2.57 -5.53 9.73
CA THR A 66 3.42 -4.63 10.52
C THR A 66 3.12 -3.17 10.18
N ASP A 67 3.46 -2.23 11.07
CA ASP A 67 3.25 -0.81 10.78
C ASP A 67 3.99 -0.37 9.50
N ALA A 68 5.20 -0.87 9.28
CA ALA A 68 5.98 -0.61 8.07
C ALA A 68 5.31 -1.18 6.80
N ASP A 69 4.83 -2.42 6.84
CA ASP A 69 4.09 -3.01 5.71
C ASP A 69 2.79 -2.22 5.44
N MET A 70 2.13 -1.74 6.50
CA MET A 70 0.89 -0.97 6.38
C MET A 70 1.14 0.39 5.73
N ASP A 71 2.24 1.07 6.08
CA ASP A 71 2.62 2.35 5.45
C ASP A 71 2.88 2.20 3.94
N GLU A 72 3.53 1.11 3.52
CA GLU A 72 3.76 0.79 2.11
C GLU A 72 2.44 0.45 1.38
N ILE A 73 1.56 -0.33 2.01
CA ILE A 73 0.23 -0.64 1.48
C ILE A 73 -0.61 0.63 1.34
N LEU A 74 -0.61 1.52 2.33
CA LEU A 74 -1.33 2.79 2.29
C LEU A 74 -0.79 3.71 1.21
N SER A 75 0.53 3.77 1.04
CA SER A 75 1.16 4.52 -0.04
C SER A 75 0.70 3.99 -1.39
N TYR A 76 0.69 2.66 -1.58
CA TYR A 76 0.18 2.04 -2.80
C TYR A 76 -1.32 2.33 -3.04
N LEU A 77 -2.15 2.25 -2.01
CA LEU A 77 -3.59 2.54 -2.07
C LEU A 77 -3.88 4.00 -2.41
N GLU A 78 -3.11 4.95 -1.84
CA GLU A 78 -3.24 6.38 -2.16
C GLU A 78 -2.76 6.68 -3.59
N GLU A 79 -1.63 6.11 -4.01
CA GLU A 79 -1.03 6.34 -5.33
C GLU A 79 -1.86 5.75 -6.49
N HIS A 80 -2.66 4.73 -6.23
CA HIS A 80 -3.52 4.06 -7.21
C HIS A 80 -5.02 4.15 -6.86
N ALA A 81 -5.38 5.15 -6.06
CA ALA A 81 -6.75 5.42 -5.65
C ALA A 81 -7.66 5.81 -6.83
N ALA A 82 -8.97 5.79 -6.60
CA ALA A 82 -9.97 6.20 -7.60
C ALA A 82 -9.77 7.63 -8.13
N ASP A 83 -9.23 8.52 -7.30
CA ASP A 83 -8.96 9.94 -7.57
C ASP A 83 -7.48 10.21 -7.91
N SER A 84 -6.68 9.17 -8.16
CA SER A 84 -5.30 9.28 -8.62
C SER A 84 -5.20 9.37 -10.15
N ASP A 85 -4.02 9.74 -10.66
CA ASP A 85 -3.73 9.73 -12.11
C ASP A 85 -3.60 8.29 -12.68
N LYS A 86 -3.50 7.28 -11.80
CA LYS A 86 -3.29 5.87 -12.18
C LYS A 86 -4.10 4.89 -11.32
N PRO A 87 -5.45 4.96 -11.35
CA PRO A 87 -6.30 4.08 -10.57
C PRO A 87 -6.08 2.60 -10.96
N ALA A 88 -5.94 1.72 -9.97
CA ALA A 88 -5.72 0.30 -10.22
C ALA A 88 -6.94 -0.56 -9.85
N MET A 89 -7.36 -1.42 -10.78
CA MET A 89 -8.48 -2.37 -10.64
C MET A 89 -8.01 -3.80 -10.92
N ALA A 90 -8.70 -4.79 -10.35
CA ALA A 90 -8.40 -6.21 -10.49
C ALA A 90 -6.94 -6.58 -10.09
N VAL A 91 -6.44 -5.97 -9.01
CA VAL A 91 -5.05 -6.12 -8.57
C VAL A 91 -4.84 -7.43 -7.79
N ILE A 92 -5.82 -7.83 -6.99
CA ILE A 92 -5.81 -9.12 -6.29
C ILE A 92 -6.24 -10.21 -7.30
N PRO A 93 -5.47 -11.31 -7.45
CA PRO A 93 -5.80 -12.38 -8.39
C PRO A 93 -7.21 -12.92 -8.20
N LYS A 94 -7.85 -13.29 -9.32
CA LYS A 94 -9.15 -13.94 -9.35
C LYS A 94 -9.06 -15.44 -9.18
#